data_AF-A0A371X5V0-F1
#
_entry.id   AF-A0A371X5V0-F1
#
_cell.length_a   1.000
_cell.length_b   1.000
_cell.length_c   1.000
_cell.angle_alpha   90.00
_cell.angle_beta   90.00
_cell.angle_gamma   90.00
#
_symmetry.space_group_name_H-M   'P 1'
#
loop_
_entity.id
_entity.type
_entity.pdbx_description
1 polymer ?
#
loop_
_entity_poly.entity_id
_entity_poly.type
_entity_poly.pdbx_seq_one_letter_code
_entity_poly.pdbx_strand_id
1 'polypeptide(L)'
;MSNEAATESATAPKRMGRPSVVADAIPLFVEAVRAVEEGYEELWRKEWDERIAGKAISTRAAYVSKYRTAIKDALGSLHPSLLHIKILDRTESEEQRRTYTSRSNAGRPGTRREAIETFVRHAKLLNDARHSAVKSGGKTERQADAIYKRAISKLWDAEIGEWRGNIEPSTILSTTTRYRNALREASIADDLTLSLITAPEDVQKAVTTAYRESVIEQHNELIAVPHWFELVEAAKAALPKTDASWSTLQQEAQKVAEAATRADLVRYGAALGLLTGRRPYEIFCQGSVAPAPLVLEGVAGRGYESWRVIFSGQAKTRGRDGTQFDQPFPISTLTHAKDIVFAWTVLRLSAEGQVWRKMTNQEFASDLLRVPNPNAIYPAIREELFGQFWPKPSLNDSKNAMEGKRLTANNVRSLYAEIADNFFRPKSKSKAAFIADVLGHTEKDIETASAYMKYYLPDQKSAGPGKRVKGRLSHKIAEQLDAKGLPHERPDHEIAEEA
;
A
#
# COMPACT_ATOMS: atom_id res chain seq x y z
N MET A 1 71.79 -17.22 -2.57
CA MET A 1 71.15 -16.37 -3.60
C MET A 1 69.88 -17.08 -3.99
N SER A 2 68.79 -16.64 -3.39
CA SER A 2 67.60 -17.45 -3.15
C SER A 2 66.54 -17.19 -4.22
N ASN A 3 66.02 -18.26 -4.81
CA ASN A 3 64.75 -18.27 -5.53
C ASN A 3 64.10 -19.64 -5.27
N GLU A 4 63.32 -19.71 -4.19
CA GLU A 4 62.38 -20.79 -3.95
C GLU A 4 61.00 -20.35 -4.42
N ALA A 5 60.46 -21.11 -5.37
CA ALA A 5 59.08 -21.02 -5.81
C ALA A 5 58.18 -21.68 -4.74
N ALA A 6 57.37 -20.87 -4.07
CA ALA A 6 56.27 -21.34 -3.24
C ALA A 6 54.93 -20.92 -3.87
N THR A 7 54.14 -21.94 -4.16
CA THR A 7 52.74 -21.89 -4.58
C THR A 7 51.84 -21.35 -3.47
N GLU A 8 51.12 -20.26 -3.73
CA GLU A 8 49.93 -19.86 -2.97
C GLU A 8 48.67 -19.94 -3.85
N SER A 9 47.61 -20.42 -3.21
CA SER A 9 46.34 -20.87 -3.77
C SER A 9 45.58 -19.81 -4.56
N ALA A 10 45.01 -20.23 -5.68
CA ALA A 10 44.07 -19.46 -6.48
C ALA A 10 42.78 -19.13 -5.70
N THR A 11 42.67 -17.90 -5.19
CA THR A 11 41.36 -17.27 -4.96
C THR A 11 40.84 -16.74 -6.28
N ALA A 12 39.73 -17.30 -6.77
CA ALA A 12 39.03 -16.81 -7.94
C ALA A 12 38.69 -15.31 -7.77
N PRO A 13 39.04 -14.43 -8.73
CA PRO A 13 38.57 -13.06 -8.69
C PRO A 13 37.04 -13.07 -8.81
N LYS A 14 36.38 -12.40 -7.85
CA LYS A 14 34.97 -12.02 -7.92
C LYS A 14 34.68 -11.56 -9.35
N ARG A 15 33.63 -12.11 -9.98
CA ARG A 15 33.07 -11.53 -11.20
C ARG A 15 32.55 -10.13 -10.86
N MET A 16 33.43 -9.13 -10.93
CA MET A 16 33.06 -7.73 -10.98
C MET A 16 32.33 -7.53 -12.30
N GLY A 17 31.01 -7.40 -12.23
CA GLY A 17 30.28 -6.75 -13.32
C GLY A 17 30.95 -5.40 -13.59
N ARG A 18 31.17 -5.09 -14.87
CA ARG A 18 31.78 -3.83 -15.31
C ARG A 18 31.06 -2.66 -14.61
N PRO A 19 31.75 -1.76 -13.89
CA PRO A 19 31.13 -0.60 -13.27
C PRO A 19 30.30 0.18 -14.30
N SER A 20 29.12 0.66 -13.91
CA SER A 20 28.30 1.50 -14.78
C SER A 20 29.05 2.79 -15.08
N VAL A 21 29.66 2.89 -16.27
CA VAL A 21 30.47 4.01 -16.78
C VAL A 21 29.83 5.40 -16.55
N VAL A 22 28.50 5.47 -16.43
CA VAL A 22 27.75 6.71 -16.21
C VAL A 22 27.67 7.15 -14.74
N ALA A 23 27.77 6.22 -13.78
CA ALA A 23 27.72 6.57 -12.35
C ALA A 23 28.99 7.33 -11.94
N ASP A 24 30.14 6.95 -12.49
CA ASP A 24 31.44 7.59 -12.23
C ASP A 24 31.64 8.86 -13.08
N ALA A 25 30.95 8.95 -14.22
CA ALA A 25 30.99 10.08 -15.14
C ALA A 25 30.26 11.33 -14.63
N ILE A 26 29.12 11.13 -13.96
CA ILE A 26 28.25 12.24 -13.53
C ILE A 26 28.98 13.20 -12.57
N PRO A 27 29.70 12.74 -11.53
CA PRO A 27 30.46 13.65 -10.66
C PRO A 27 31.51 14.46 -11.42
N LEU A 28 32.22 13.84 -12.38
CA LEU A 28 33.23 14.52 -13.21
C LEU A 28 32.61 15.59 -14.10
N PHE A 29 31.42 15.31 -14.66
CA PHE A 29 30.69 16.27 -15.47
C PHE A 29 30.17 17.45 -14.63
N VAL A 30 29.69 17.20 -13.41
CA VAL A 30 29.27 18.27 -12.48
C VAL A 30 30.44 19.20 -12.15
N GLU A 31 31.62 18.66 -11.89
CA GLU A 31 32.82 19.47 -11.65
C GLU A 31 33.29 20.22 -12.89
N ALA A 32 33.20 19.62 -14.08
CA ALA A 32 33.48 20.31 -15.34
C ALA A 32 32.52 21.49 -15.58
N VAL A 33 31.23 21.35 -15.22
CA VAL A 33 30.25 22.44 -15.28
C VAL A 33 30.53 23.52 -14.24
N ARG A 34 31.01 23.15 -13.05
CA ARG A 34 31.41 24.09 -11.99
C ARG A 34 32.62 24.94 -12.40
N ALA A 35 33.52 24.37 -13.21
CA ALA A 35 34.77 24.99 -13.61
C ALA A 35 34.65 25.96 -14.80
N VAL A 36 33.48 26.09 -15.43
CA VAL A 36 33.27 26.98 -16.58
C VAL A 36 32.10 27.96 -16.36
N GLU A 37 32.29 29.21 -16.76
CA GLU A 37 31.25 30.24 -16.71
C GLU A 37 30.32 30.19 -17.95
N GLU A 38 30.84 29.74 -19.10
CA GLU A 38 30.12 29.59 -20.36
C GLU A 38 30.60 28.32 -21.12
N GLY A 39 29.94 27.91 -22.21
CA GLY A 39 30.31 26.72 -22.99
C GLY A 39 29.66 25.40 -22.54
N TYR A 40 28.52 25.49 -21.85
CA TYR A 40 27.76 24.32 -21.37
C TYR A 40 27.22 23.44 -22.49
N GLU A 41 26.97 24.01 -23.67
CA GLU A 41 26.48 23.25 -24.82
C GLU A 41 27.55 22.31 -25.37
N GLU A 42 28.78 22.78 -25.50
CA GLU A 42 29.92 21.99 -25.95
C GLU A 42 30.26 20.88 -24.96
N LEU A 43 30.26 21.19 -23.65
CA LEU A 43 30.44 20.19 -22.59
C LEU A 43 29.38 19.10 -22.67
N TRP A 44 28.11 19.49 -22.80
CA TRP A 44 27.01 18.52 -22.88
C TRP A 44 27.04 17.72 -24.18
N ARG A 45 27.40 18.33 -25.31
CA ARG A 45 27.53 17.65 -26.60
C ARG A 45 28.63 16.60 -26.57
N LYS A 46 29.79 16.93 -25.97
CA LYS A 46 30.87 15.97 -25.76
C LYS A 46 30.43 14.79 -24.89
N GLU A 47 29.77 15.07 -23.76
CA GLU A 47 29.26 14.02 -22.86
C GLU A 47 28.19 13.15 -23.54
N TRP A 48 27.33 13.78 -24.36
CA TRP A 48 26.31 13.10 -25.14
C TRP A 48 26.92 12.13 -26.16
N ASP A 49 27.84 12.61 -26.99
CA ASP A 49 28.46 11.83 -28.06
C ASP A 49 29.29 10.66 -27.52
N GLU A 50 30.05 10.89 -26.45
CA GLU A 50 30.95 9.88 -25.87
C GLU A 50 30.20 8.77 -25.13
N ARG A 51 29.07 9.09 -24.47
CA ARG A 51 28.49 8.19 -23.45
C ARG A 51 27.01 7.87 -23.61
N ILE A 52 26.25 8.72 -24.31
CA ILE A 52 24.78 8.65 -24.35
C ILE A 52 24.23 8.28 -25.74
N ALA A 53 24.77 8.85 -26.82
CA ALA A 53 24.26 8.71 -28.19
C ALA A 53 24.10 7.25 -28.63
N GLY A 54 25.06 6.38 -28.29
CA GLY A 54 25.03 4.96 -28.64
C GLY A 54 24.07 4.06 -27.81
N LYS A 55 23.29 4.62 -26.88
CA LYS A 55 22.38 3.84 -25.99
C LYS A 55 20.96 3.76 -26.55
N ALA A 56 20.12 2.87 -26.00
CA ALA A 56 18.69 2.80 -26.35
C ALA A 56 17.92 4.08 -25.92
N ILE A 57 16.85 4.44 -26.63
CA ILE A 57 16.09 5.70 -26.43
C ILE A 57 15.62 5.88 -24.98
N SER A 58 15.05 4.84 -24.37
CA SER A 58 14.60 4.88 -22.97
C SER A 58 15.76 5.12 -21.99
N THR A 59 16.94 4.54 -22.28
CA THR A 59 18.17 4.74 -21.51
C THR A 59 18.73 6.14 -21.68
N ARG A 60 18.65 6.73 -22.88
CA ARG A 60 19.06 8.13 -23.13
C ARG A 60 18.26 9.09 -22.27
N ALA A 61 16.93 8.98 -22.28
CA ALA A 61 16.05 9.82 -21.47
C ALA A 61 16.33 9.67 -19.95
N ALA A 62 16.54 8.44 -19.49
CA ALA A 62 16.91 8.17 -18.10
C ALA A 62 18.25 8.81 -17.72
N TYR A 63 19.24 8.80 -18.61
CA TYR A 63 20.56 9.39 -18.37
C TYR A 63 20.49 10.92 -18.34
N VAL A 64 19.83 11.56 -19.31
CA VAL A 64 19.60 13.02 -19.28
C VAL A 64 18.95 13.44 -17.97
N SER A 65 17.95 12.69 -17.50
CA SER A 65 17.32 12.98 -16.21
C SER A 65 18.29 12.90 -15.04
N LYS A 66 19.19 11.90 -15.02
CA LYS A 66 20.19 11.74 -13.95
C LYS A 66 21.21 12.88 -13.93
N TYR A 67 21.73 13.29 -15.08
CA TYR A 67 22.66 14.43 -15.16
C TYR A 67 21.98 15.74 -14.74
N ARG A 68 20.72 15.96 -15.13
CA ARG A 68 19.94 17.13 -14.71
C ARG A 68 19.72 17.14 -13.20
N THR A 69 19.38 16.00 -12.59
CA THR A 69 19.21 15.90 -11.14
C THR A 69 20.54 16.18 -10.43
N ALA A 70 21.65 15.58 -10.87
CA ALA A 70 22.96 15.81 -10.26
C ALA A 70 23.40 17.28 -10.31
N ILE A 71 23.13 17.99 -11.42
CA ILE A 71 23.41 19.43 -11.53
C ILE A 71 22.51 20.25 -10.61
N LYS A 72 21.22 19.91 -10.50
CA LYS A 72 20.30 20.59 -9.58
C LYS A 72 20.74 20.43 -8.13
N ASP A 73 21.17 19.23 -7.76
CA ASP A 73 21.59 18.90 -6.40
C ASP A 73 22.91 19.59 -6.05
N ALA A 74 23.84 19.71 -7.01
CA ALA A 74 25.18 20.25 -6.75
C ALA A 74 25.34 21.76 -6.98
N LEU A 75 24.56 22.34 -7.91
CA LEU A 75 24.72 23.72 -8.40
C LEU A 75 23.42 24.55 -8.34
N GLY A 76 22.31 23.94 -7.89
CA GLY A 76 21.03 24.61 -7.72
C GLY A 76 20.07 24.45 -8.91
N SER A 77 18.78 24.59 -8.62
CA SER A 77 17.68 24.31 -9.57
C SER A 77 17.55 25.32 -10.72
N LEU A 78 18.23 26.46 -10.63
CA LEU A 78 18.21 27.55 -11.59
C LEU A 78 19.53 27.69 -12.37
N HIS A 79 20.46 26.73 -12.25
CA HIS A 79 21.76 26.82 -12.89
C HIS A 79 21.66 26.86 -14.44
N PRO A 80 22.33 27.80 -15.15
CA PRO A 80 22.19 28.00 -16.60
C PRO A 80 22.45 26.75 -17.45
N SER A 81 23.38 25.89 -17.03
CA SER A 81 23.72 24.63 -17.72
C SER A 81 22.51 23.70 -17.93
N LEU A 82 21.48 23.78 -17.08
CA LEU A 82 20.25 22.98 -17.21
C LEU A 82 19.48 23.28 -18.50
N LEU A 83 19.70 24.41 -19.18
CA LEU A 83 19.09 24.70 -20.47
C LEU A 83 19.70 23.89 -21.62
N HIS A 84 20.95 23.43 -21.44
CA HIS A 84 21.71 22.75 -22.47
C HIS A 84 21.66 21.23 -22.35
N ILE A 85 21.43 20.69 -21.15
CA ILE A 85 21.34 19.25 -20.86
C ILE A 85 20.01 18.67 -21.38
N LYS A 86 19.99 18.28 -22.66
CA LYS A 86 18.83 17.75 -23.39
C LYS A 86 19.22 16.65 -24.39
N ILE A 87 18.25 15.92 -24.92
CA ILE A 87 18.51 14.92 -25.98
C ILE A 87 18.94 15.65 -27.27
N LEU A 88 20.05 15.23 -27.89
CA LEU A 88 20.68 15.94 -29.02
C LEU A 88 20.50 15.29 -30.40
N ASP A 89 19.80 14.17 -30.52
CA ASP A 89 19.63 13.48 -31.82
C ASP A 89 18.92 14.38 -32.84
N ARG A 90 19.61 14.62 -33.96
CA ARG A 90 19.37 15.77 -34.85
C ARG A 90 18.45 15.50 -36.04
N THR A 91 17.75 14.38 -36.08
CA THR A 91 16.86 14.03 -37.22
C THR A 91 15.38 13.86 -36.87
N GLU A 92 14.99 13.75 -35.60
CA GLU A 92 13.57 13.74 -35.22
C GLU A 92 13.09 15.10 -34.67
N SER A 93 14.03 15.98 -34.28
CA SER A 93 13.68 17.23 -33.59
C SER A 93 13.18 18.35 -34.50
N GLU A 94 13.52 18.42 -35.79
CA GLU A 94 13.06 19.52 -36.66
C GLU A 94 11.70 19.25 -37.30
N GLU A 95 11.40 18.01 -37.67
CA GLU A 95 10.04 17.62 -38.06
C GLU A 95 9.09 17.69 -36.86
N GLN A 96 9.50 17.21 -35.67
CA GLN A 96 8.71 17.36 -34.44
C GLN A 96 8.56 18.82 -34.03
N ARG A 97 9.58 19.68 -34.15
CA ARG A 97 9.43 21.12 -33.85
C ARG A 97 8.54 21.84 -34.85
N ARG A 98 8.63 21.55 -36.15
CA ARG A 98 7.67 22.10 -37.14
C ARG A 98 6.25 21.60 -36.90
N THR A 99 6.05 20.38 -36.38
CA THR A 99 4.73 19.93 -35.91
C THR A 99 4.31 20.55 -34.58
N TYR A 100 5.25 20.95 -33.71
CA TYR A 100 4.94 21.46 -32.37
C TYR A 100 4.61 22.96 -32.36
N THR A 101 5.24 23.77 -33.21
CA THR A 101 4.92 25.21 -33.31
C THR A 101 3.80 25.54 -34.29
N SER A 102 3.33 24.57 -35.11
CA SER A 102 2.15 24.75 -35.97
C SER A 102 0.87 24.10 -35.43
N ARG A 103 0.95 23.29 -34.37
CA ARG A 103 -0.22 22.76 -33.66
C ARG A 103 -0.59 23.68 -32.51
N SER A 104 -1.56 24.54 -32.77
CA SER A 104 -2.53 24.93 -31.76
C SER A 104 -2.92 23.71 -30.90
N ASN A 105 -3.38 23.91 -29.66
CA ASN A 105 -3.88 22.86 -28.76
C ASN A 105 -5.01 21.96 -29.34
N ALA A 106 -5.38 22.11 -30.62
CA ALA A 106 -6.19 21.18 -31.37
C ALA A 106 -5.39 19.89 -31.71
N GLY A 107 -5.66 18.81 -30.98
CA GLY A 107 -5.26 17.45 -31.40
C GLY A 107 -4.44 16.63 -30.40
N ARG A 108 -4.19 17.12 -29.17
CA ARG A 108 -3.73 16.22 -28.10
C ARG A 108 -4.93 15.33 -27.69
N PRO A 109 -4.80 13.98 -27.67
CA PRO A 109 -5.83 13.16 -27.06
C PRO A 109 -5.96 13.58 -25.59
N GLY A 110 -7.17 13.99 -25.20
CA GLY A 110 -7.43 14.55 -23.88
C GLY A 110 -6.98 13.61 -22.77
N THR A 111 -6.44 14.15 -21.67
CA THR A 111 -6.14 13.32 -20.51
C THR A 111 -7.44 12.73 -19.94
N ARG A 112 -7.39 11.58 -19.24
CA ARG A 112 -8.60 11.02 -18.59
C ARG A 112 -9.29 12.01 -17.65
N ARG A 113 -8.51 12.93 -17.04
CA ARG A 113 -9.05 14.00 -16.22
C ARG A 113 -9.85 14.99 -17.08
N GLU A 114 -9.29 15.42 -18.20
CA GLU A 114 -9.99 16.30 -19.17
C GLU A 114 -11.24 15.63 -19.75
N ALA A 115 -11.19 14.32 -20.01
CA ALA A 115 -12.36 13.55 -20.44
C ALA A 115 -13.47 13.56 -19.38
N ILE A 116 -13.13 13.27 -18.11
CA ILE A 116 -14.07 13.37 -16.99
C ILE A 116 -14.65 14.79 -16.86
N GLU A 117 -13.80 15.81 -16.87
CA GLU A 117 -14.23 17.22 -16.73
C GLU A 117 -15.15 17.64 -17.89
N THR A 118 -14.84 17.19 -19.11
CA THR A 118 -15.68 17.43 -20.30
C THR A 118 -17.02 16.71 -20.20
N PHE A 119 -17.01 15.45 -19.78
CA PHE A 119 -18.22 14.67 -19.54
C PHE A 119 -19.12 15.34 -18.50
N VAL A 120 -18.57 15.73 -17.34
CA VAL A 120 -19.33 16.40 -16.27
C VAL A 120 -19.92 17.72 -16.78
N ARG A 121 -19.19 18.48 -17.58
CA ARG A 121 -19.70 19.72 -18.18
C ARG A 121 -20.90 19.46 -19.09
N HIS A 122 -20.83 18.46 -19.97
CA HIS A 122 -21.94 18.08 -20.83
C HIS A 122 -23.13 17.52 -20.04
N ALA A 123 -22.88 16.67 -19.05
CA ALA A 123 -23.90 16.13 -18.17
C ALA A 123 -24.65 17.26 -17.42
N LYS A 124 -23.93 18.27 -16.94
CA LYS A 124 -24.52 19.45 -16.31
C LYS A 124 -25.42 20.22 -17.26
N LEU A 125 -24.99 20.48 -18.50
CA LEU A 125 -25.83 21.14 -19.51
C LEU A 125 -27.12 20.35 -19.80
N LEU A 126 -27.02 19.02 -19.89
CA LEU A 126 -28.20 18.16 -20.07
C LEU A 126 -29.14 18.22 -18.86
N ASN A 127 -28.58 18.25 -17.64
CA ASN A 127 -29.36 18.36 -16.42
C ASN A 127 -30.06 19.73 -16.29
N ASP A 128 -29.36 20.82 -16.60
CA ASP A 128 -29.91 22.17 -16.58
C ASP A 128 -31.03 22.32 -17.63
N ALA A 129 -30.86 21.73 -18.82
CA ALA A 129 -31.89 21.67 -19.86
C ALA A 129 -33.11 20.85 -19.42
N ARG A 130 -32.90 19.74 -18.71
CA ARG A 130 -33.97 18.92 -18.12
C ARG A 130 -34.83 19.76 -17.17
N HIS A 131 -34.21 20.44 -16.20
CA HIS A 131 -34.95 21.28 -15.24
C HIS A 131 -35.61 22.49 -15.90
N SER A 132 -34.95 23.12 -16.87
CA SER A 132 -35.50 24.27 -17.59
C SER A 132 -36.74 23.92 -18.41
N ALA A 133 -36.76 22.74 -19.04
CA ALA A 133 -37.91 22.27 -19.83
C ALA A 133 -39.17 22.01 -18.99
N VAL A 134 -38.99 21.60 -17.74
CA VAL A 134 -40.10 21.45 -16.77
C VAL A 134 -40.53 22.81 -16.26
N LYS A 135 -39.58 23.67 -15.87
CA LYS A 135 -39.86 25.00 -15.30
C LYS A 135 -40.57 25.95 -16.27
N SER A 136 -40.28 25.85 -17.57
CA SER A 136 -40.94 26.67 -18.60
C SER A 136 -42.34 26.17 -18.98
N GLY A 137 -42.82 25.07 -18.39
CA GLY A 137 -44.11 24.46 -18.73
C GLY A 137 -44.13 23.75 -20.08
N GLY A 138 -42.99 23.67 -20.78
CA GLY A 138 -42.92 23.09 -22.13
C GLY A 138 -42.95 21.56 -22.18
N LYS A 139 -42.63 20.87 -21.07
CA LYS A 139 -42.66 19.40 -20.95
C LYS A 139 -43.05 18.98 -19.54
N THR A 140 -43.66 17.80 -19.44
CA THR A 140 -43.81 17.14 -18.13
C THR A 140 -42.47 16.59 -17.64
N GLU A 141 -42.34 16.36 -16.33
CA GLU A 141 -41.14 15.78 -15.71
C GLU A 141 -40.74 14.46 -16.38
N ARG A 142 -41.71 13.55 -16.61
CA ARG A 142 -41.48 12.29 -17.32
C ARG A 142 -40.92 12.47 -18.73
N GLN A 143 -41.40 13.48 -19.46
CA GLN A 143 -40.92 13.77 -20.82
C GLN A 143 -39.50 14.35 -20.80
N ALA A 144 -39.20 15.23 -19.84
CA ALA A 144 -37.86 15.78 -19.66
C ALA A 144 -36.85 14.70 -19.25
N ASP A 145 -37.22 13.82 -18.32
CA ASP A 145 -36.41 12.67 -17.88
C ASP A 145 -36.14 11.68 -19.02
N ALA A 146 -37.13 11.38 -19.86
CA ALA A 146 -36.95 10.47 -20.99
C ALA A 146 -35.92 11.01 -22.01
N ILE A 147 -35.92 12.33 -22.22
CA ILE A 147 -34.96 12.99 -23.12
C ILE A 147 -33.57 13.02 -22.49
N TYR A 148 -33.49 13.41 -21.22
CA TYR A 148 -32.25 13.39 -20.46
C TYR A 148 -31.62 12.01 -20.46
N LYS A 149 -32.40 10.96 -20.15
CA LYS A 149 -31.98 9.56 -20.15
C LYS A 149 -31.35 9.16 -21.48
N ARG A 150 -31.99 9.46 -22.62
CA ARG A 150 -31.42 9.14 -23.95
C ARG A 150 -30.11 9.88 -24.20
N ALA A 151 -30.06 11.17 -23.86
CA ALA A 151 -28.89 12.01 -24.12
C ALA A 151 -27.69 11.61 -23.24
N ILE A 152 -27.90 11.39 -21.95
CA ILE A 152 -26.85 11.01 -21.00
C ILE A 152 -26.37 9.57 -21.25
N SER A 153 -27.26 8.64 -21.61
CA SER A 153 -26.86 7.29 -22.02
C SER A 153 -25.99 7.32 -23.28
N LYS A 154 -26.37 8.09 -24.30
CA LYS A 154 -25.56 8.23 -25.52
C LYS A 154 -24.17 8.80 -25.21
N LEU A 155 -24.09 9.78 -24.31
CA LEU A 155 -22.81 10.35 -23.86
C LEU A 155 -21.96 9.30 -23.14
N TRP A 156 -22.57 8.50 -22.26
CA TRP A 156 -21.88 7.45 -21.52
C TRP A 156 -21.43 6.27 -22.40
N ASP A 157 -22.27 5.85 -23.35
CA ASP A 157 -21.96 4.79 -24.30
C ASP A 157 -20.76 5.16 -25.18
N ALA A 158 -20.59 6.44 -25.51
CA ALA A 158 -19.41 6.93 -26.23
C ALA A 158 -18.13 6.74 -25.41
N GLU A 159 -18.13 7.13 -24.13
CA GLU A 159 -16.99 6.95 -23.22
C GLU A 159 -16.63 5.46 -23.06
N ILE A 160 -17.64 4.60 -22.83
CA ILE A 160 -17.45 3.15 -22.72
C ILE A 160 -16.95 2.53 -24.02
N GLY A 161 -17.46 3.01 -25.17
CA GLY A 161 -17.06 2.55 -26.49
C GLY A 161 -15.57 2.75 -26.77
N GLU A 162 -15.01 3.87 -26.33
CA GLU A 162 -13.56 4.13 -26.44
C GLU A 162 -12.71 3.18 -25.59
N TRP A 163 -13.26 2.72 -24.46
CA TRP A 163 -12.54 1.88 -23.50
C TRP A 163 -12.60 0.39 -23.85
N ARG A 164 -13.70 -0.07 -24.44
CA ARG A 164 -13.90 -1.49 -24.77
C ARG A 164 -12.83 -1.97 -25.74
N GLY A 165 -12.16 -3.08 -25.39
CA GLY A 165 -11.08 -3.68 -26.18
C GLY A 165 -9.72 -2.95 -26.07
N ASN A 166 -9.70 -1.72 -25.55
CA ASN A 166 -8.48 -0.90 -25.47
C ASN A 166 -7.88 -0.83 -24.06
N ILE A 167 -8.70 -1.05 -23.02
CA ILE A 167 -8.24 -1.05 -21.63
C ILE A 167 -8.76 -2.25 -20.84
N GLU A 168 -8.00 -2.62 -19.82
CA GLU A 168 -8.32 -3.72 -18.90
C GLU A 168 -9.69 -3.53 -18.20
N PRO A 169 -10.50 -4.58 -18.03
CA PRO A 169 -11.81 -4.53 -17.36
C PRO A 169 -11.80 -3.88 -15.97
N SER A 170 -10.76 -4.14 -15.17
CA SER A 170 -10.58 -3.52 -13.85
C SER A 170 -10.36 -2.01 -13.93
N THR A 171 -9.68 -1.55 -14.99
CA THR A 171 -9.47 -0.13 -15.26
C THR A 171 -10.77 0.56 -15.64
N ILE A 172 -11.64 -0.11 -16.41
CA ILE A 172 -13.00 0.38 -16.74
C ILE A 172 -13.82 0.64 -15.46
N LEU A 173 -13.84 -0.31 -14.52
CA LEU A 173 -14.55 -0.13 -13.24
C LEU A 173 -14.01 1.03 -12.42
N SER A 174 -12.67 1.13 -12.33
CA SER A 174 -12.03 2.21 -11.59
C SER A 174 -12.29 3.58 -12.21
N THR A 175 -12.32 3.65 -13.54
CA THR A 175 -12.57 4.88 -14.30
C THR A 175 -14.03 5.28 -14.18
N THR A 176 -14.96 4.34 -14.32
CA THR A 176 -16.40 4.57 -14.07
C THR A 176 -16.66 5.13 -12.67
N THR A 177 -15.96 4.62 -11.66
CA THR A 177 -16.07 5.14 -10.29
C THR A 177 -15.62 6.62 -10.20
N ARG A 178 -14.58 7.02 -10.95
CA ARG A 178 -14.12 8.41 -11.00
C ARG A 178 -15.14 9.33 -11.65
N TYR A 179 -15.77 8.91 -12.76
CA TYR A 179 -16.86 9.67 -13.38
C TYR A 179 -18.01 9.86 -12.40
N ARG A 180 -18.47 8.78 -11.74
CA ARG A 180 -19.54 8.85 -10.73
C ARG A 180 -19.20 9.78 -9.57
N ASN A 181 -17.95 9.78 -9.10
CA ASN A 181 -17.52 10.70 -8.04
C ASN A 181 -17.49 12.15 -8.51
N ALA A 182 -16.98 12.43 -9.71
CA ALA A 182 -16.98 13.78 -10.28
C ALA A 182 -18.42 14.32 -10.48
N LEU A 183 -19.37 13.46 -10.86
CA LEU A 183 -20.80 13.82 -10.93
C LEU A 183 -21.38 14.17 -9.55
N ARG A 184 -20.95 13.49 -8.49
CA ARG A 184 -21.36 13.80 -7.10
C ARG A 184 -20.79 15.14 -6.66
N GLU A 185 -19.52 15.39 -6.93
CA GLU A 185 -18.87 16.68 -6.63
C GLU A 185 -19.55 17.83 -7.38
N ALA A 186 -20.02 17.59 -8.60
CA ALA A 186 -20.79 18.54 -9.38
C ALA A 186 -22.29 18.63 -9.00
N SER A 187 -22.75 17.89 -7.97
CA SER A 187 -24.14 17.87 -7.50
C SER A 187 -25.18 17.48 -8.57
N ILE A 188 -24.80 16.61 -9.52
CA ILE A 188 -25.67 16.09 -10.58
C ILE A 188 -25.88 14.56 -10.50
N ALA A 189 -25.47 13.96 -9.39
CA ALA A 189 -25.53 12.52 -9.16
C ALA A 189 -26.85 12.08 -8.49
N ASP A 190 -27.98 12.39 -9.12
CA ASP A 190 -29.28 11.85 -8.70
C ASP A 190 -29.42 10.36 -9.06
N ASP A 191 -30.46 9.71 -8.54
CA ASP A 191 -30.69 8.27 -8.73
C ASP A 191 -30.82 7.92 -10.22
N LEU A 192 -31.47 8.77 -11.02
CA LEU A 192 -31.60 8.58 -12.46
C LEU A 192 -30.22 8.58 -13.13
N THR A 193 -29.39 9.60 -12.90
CA THR A 193 -28.06 9.72 -13.50
C THR A 193 -27.16 8.58 -13.05
N LEU A 194 -27.14 8.26 -11.76
CA LEU A 194 -26.33 7.17 -11.22
C LEU A 194 -26.82 5.78 -11.65
N SER A 195 -28.08 5.61 -12.03
CA SER A 195 -28.56 4.34 -12.61
C SER A 195 -28.05 4.12 -14.04
N LEU A 196 -27.67 5.18 -14.74
CA LEU A 196 -27.22 5.14 -16.14
C LEU A 196 -25.70 5.07 -16.25
N ILE A 197 -24.97 5.77 -15.37
CA ILE A 197 -23.51 5.82 -15.37
C ILE A 197 -22.94 4.62 -14.61
N THR A 198 -23.08 3.44 -15.20
CA THR A 198 -22.60 2.18 -14.65
C THR A 198 -21.67 1.49 -15.63
N ALA A 199 -20.73 0.70 -15.11
CA ALA A 199 -19.89 -0.12 -15.97
C ALA A 199 -20.76 -1.22 -16.62
N PRO A 200 -20.43 -1.68 -17.82
CA PRO A 200 -21.17 -2.77 -18.47
C PRO A 200 -21.22 -4.03 -17.60
N GLU A 201 -22.34 -4.75 -17.65
CA GLU A 201 -22.57 -5.93 -16.81
C GLU A 201 -21.57 -7.05 -17.11
N ASP A 202 -21.22 -7.24 -18.38
CA ASP A 202 -20.19 -8.18 -18.83
C ASP A 202 -18.82 -7.88 -18.22
N VAL A 203 -18.45 -6.60 -18.14
CA VAL A 203 -17.20 -6.13 -17.50
C VAL A 203 -17.24 -6.39 -15.99
N GLN A 204 -18.36 -6.07 -15.33
CA GLN A 204 -18.53 -6.31 -13.88
C GLN A 204 -18.42 -7.81 -13.56
N LYS A 205 -19.07 -8.66 -14.36
CA LYS A 205 -19.04 -10.12 -14.21
C LYS A 205 -17.64 -10.67 -14.46
N ALA A 206 -16.97 -10.25 -15.54
CA ALA A 206 -15.61 -10.67 -15.86
C ALA A 206 -14.62 -10.35 -14.73
N VAL A 207 -14.67 -9.13 -14.17
CA VAL A 207 -13.81 -8.76 -13.04
C VAL A 207 -14.12 -9.58 -11.79
N THR A 208 -15.41 -9.81 -11.50
CA THR A 208 -15.82 -10.59 -10.33
C THR A 208 -15.37 -12.05 -10.44
N THR A 209 -15.53 -12.66 -11.63
CA THR A 209 -15.05 -14.02 -11.91
C THR A 209 -13.53 -14.11 -11.77
N ALA A 210 -12.78 -13.22 -12.45
CA ALA A 210 -11.33 -13.22 -12.38
C ALA A 210 -10.80 -13.00 -10.94
N TYR A 211 -11.49 -12.17 -10.15
CA TYR A 211 -11.17 -12.01 -8.73
C TYR A 211 -11.34 -13.32 -7.95
N ARG A 212 -12.47 -14.01 -8.10
CA ARG A 212 -12.74 -15.28 -7.43
C ARG A 212 -11.76 -16.37 -7.82
N GLU A 213 -11.47 -16.49 -9.12
CA GLU A 213 -10.47 -17.42 -9.65
C GLU A 213 -9.09 -17.14 -9.03
N SER A 214 -8.67 -15.87 -8.96
CA SER A 214 -7.39 -15.50 -8.33
C SER A 214 -7.33 -15.86 -6.84
N VAL A 215 -8.45 -15.77 -6.11
CA VAL A 215 -8.52 -16.18 -4.69
C VAL A 215 -8.46 -17.70 -4.56
N ILE A 216 -9.11 -18.45 -5.45
CA ILE A 216 -9.05 -19.92 -5.48
C ILE A 216 -7.62 -20.39 -5.78
N GLU A 217 -7.00 -19.85 -6.82
CA GLU A 217 -5.61 -20.17 -7.18
C GLU A 217 -4.65 -19.84 -6.04
N GLN A 218 -4.83 -18.70 -5.38
CA GLN A 218 -4.05 -18.33 -4.19
C GLN A 218 -4.20 -19.34 -3.05
N HIS A 219 -5.40 -19.91 -2.83
CA HIS A 219 -5.61 -20.92 -1.80
C HIS A 219 -4.98 -22.27 -2.15
N ASN A 220 -4.83 -22.56 -3.44
CA ASN A 220 -4.12 -23.75 -3.92
C ASN A 220 -2.59 -23.61 -3.85
N GLU A 221 -2.07 -22.39 -3.76
CA GLU A 221 -0.64 -22.08 -3.74
C GLU A 221 -0.31 -21.11 -2.60
N LEU A 222 -0.47 -21.57 -1.36
CA LEU A 222 -0.09 -20.79 -0.19
C LEU A 222 1.42 -20.57 -0.14
N ILE A 223 1.82 -19.36 0.26
CA ILE A 223 3.22 -18.96 0.31
C ILE A 223 3.80 -19.22 1.70
N ALA A 224 4.91 -19.94 1.74
CA ALA A 224 5.69 -20.17 2.95
C ALA A 224 6.33 -18.86 3.44
N VAL A 225 6.17 -18.54 4.73
CA VAL A 225 6.89 -17.42 5.37
C VAL A 225 7.77 -17.97 6.50
N PRO A 226 8.95 -18.54 6.17
CA PRO A 226 9.80 -19.20 7.17
C PRO A 226 10.33 -18.23 8.23
N HIS A 227 10.65 -16.99 7.85
CA HIS A 227 11.22 -15.99 8.76
C HIS A 227 10.17 -15.05 9.34
N TRP A 228 8.95 -15.55 9.59
CA TRP A 228 7.85 -14.74 10.11
C TRP A 228 8.15 -14.18 11.52
N PHE A 229 8.91 -14.92 12.32
CA PHE A 229 9.30 -14.48 13.66
C PHE A 229 10.25 -13.29 13.60
N GLU A 230 11.27 -13.36 12.75
CA GLU A 230 12.24 -12.28 12.51
C GLU A 230 11.56 -11.02 11.95
N LEU A 231 10.53 -11.17 11.11
CA LEU A 231 9.70 -10.05 10.65
C LEU A 231 8.98 -9.36 11.83
N VAL A 232 8.42 -10.13 12.76
CA VAL A 232 7.76 -9.58 13.96
C VAL A 232 8.78 -8.91 14.88
N GLU A 233 9.94 -9.53 15.12
CA GLU A 233 10.99 -8.93 15.96
C GLU A 233 11.56 -7.65 15.33
N ALA A 234 11.76 -7.61 14.01
CA ALA A 234 12.16 -6.40 13.31
C ALA A 234 11.13 -5.27 13.48
N ALA A 235 9.83 -5.58 13.36
CA ALA A 235 8.77 -4.60 13.61
C ALA A 235 8.75 -4.14 15.07
N LYS A 236 8.93 -5.04 16.04
CA LYS A 236 8.99 -4.69 17.47
C LYS A 236 10.19 -3.80 17.79
N ALA A 237 11.36 -4.10 17.21
CA ALA A 237 12.58 -3.33 17.40
C ALA A 237 12.46 -1.91 16.81
N ALA A 238 11.68 -1.76 15.74
CA ALA A 238 11.45 -0.48 15.08
C ALA A 238 10.54 0.48 15.85
N LEU A 239 9.70 0.00 16.78
CA LEU A 239 8.84 0.88 17.60
C LEU A 239 9.65 1.68 18.62
N PRO A 240 9.23 2.92 18.97
CA PRO A 240 9.84 3.68 20.04
C PRO A 240 9.67 2.94 21.37
N LYS A 241 10.72 2.92 22.19
CA LYS A 241 10.73 2.22 23.48
C LYS A 241 10.37 3.16 24.62
N THR A 242 9.70 2.62 25.63
CA THR A 242 9.40 3.36 26.86
C THR A 242 9.18 2.45 28.05
N ASP A 243 9.75 2.84 29.19
CA ASP A 243 9.46 2.23 30.49
C ASP A 243 8.38 3.02 31.26
N ALA A 244 7.84 4.10 30.68
CA ALA A 244 6.85 4.96 31.32
C ALA A 244 5.58 4.19 31.71
N SER A 245 5.02 4.48 32.88
CA SER A 245 3.74 3.90 33.30
C SER A 245 2.57 4.39 32.43
N TRP A 246 1.40 3.74 32.50
CA TRP A 246 0.21 4.18 31.76
C TRP A 246 -0.20 5.64 32.04
N SER A 247 -0.03 6.12 33.29
CA SER A 247 -0.38 7.49 33.67
C SER A 247 0.57 8.55 33.11
N THR A 248 1.81 8.18 32.79
CA THR A 248 2.83 9.09 32.24
C THR A 248 3.11 8.85 30.75
N LEU A 249 2.45 7.85 30.14
CA LEU A 249 2.71 7.41 28.78
C LEU A 249 2.55 8.52 27.73
N GLN A 250 1.52 9.37 27.88
CA GLN A 250 1.27 10.47 26.95
C GLN A 250 2.34 11.56 27.03
N GLN A 251 2.80 11.90 28.24
CA GLN A 251 3.86 12.90 28.43
C GLN A 251 5.16 12.42 27.81
N GLU A 252 5.48 11.14 27.97
CA GLU A 252 6.67 10.55 27.35
C GLU A 252 6.53 10.47 25.82
N ALA A 253 5.33 10.15 25.32
CA ALA A 253 5.07 10.12 23.89
C ALA A 253 5.24 11.51 23.25
N GLN A 254 4.87 12.58 23.96
CA GLN A 254 5.07 13.96 23.51
C GLN A 254 6.56 14.26 23.29
N LYS A 255 7.42 13.91 24.25
CA LYS A 255 8.88 14.12 24.13
C LYS A 255 9.47 13.38 22.93
N VAL A 256 9.10 12.11 22.77
CA VAL A 256 9.58 11.30 21.63
C VAL A 256 9.05 11.87 20.32
N ALA A 257 7.80 12.35 20.29
CA ALA A 257 7.18 12.94 19.10
C ALA A 257 7.86 14.25 18.65
N GLU A 258 8.33 15.06 19.58
CA GLU A 258 9.08 16.30 19.31
C GLU A 258 10.48 16.03 18.73
N ALA A 259 11.11 14.92 19.14
CA ALA A 259 12.43 14.53 18.68
C ALA A 259 12.41 13.64 17.41
N ALA A 260 11.29 12.99 17.10
CA ALA A 260 11.20 12.01 16.02
C ALA A 260 11.30 12.66 14.64
N THR A 261 12.17 12.11 13.78
CA THR A 261 12.23 12.52 12.39
C THR A 261 11.07 11.94 11.59
N ARG A 262 10.79 12.52 10.42
CA ARG A 262 9.80 11.95 9.48
C ARG A 262 10.11 10.48 9.13
N ALA A 263 11.38 10.12 8.97
CA ALA A 263 11.79 8.75 8.68
C ALA A 263 11.47 7.80 9.85
N ASP A 264 11.70 8.24 11.09
CA ASP A 264 11.34 7.46 12.28
C ASP A 264 9.84 7.22 12.37
N LEU A 265 9.04 8.26 12.15
CA LEU A 265 7.58 8.16 12.16
C LEU A 265 7.06 7.23 11.07
N VAL A 266 7.62 7.30 9.85
CA VAL A 266 7.26 6.37 8.77
C VAL A 266 7.67 4.93 9.13
N ARG A 267 8.82 4.74 9.77
CA ARG A 267 9.29 3.44 10.29
C ARG A 267 8.35 2.89 11.35
N TYR A 268 7.89 3.72 12.28
CA TYR A 268 6.88 3.34 13.29
C TYR A 268 5.57 2.90 12.62
N GLY A 269 5.10 3.66 11.63
CA GLY A 269 3.87 3.31 10.91
C GLY A 269 3.99 2.04 10.05
N ALA A 270 5.17 1.76 9.47
CA ALA A 270 5.43 0.50 8.77
C ALA A 270 5.41 -0.69 9.73
N ALA A 271 6.07 -0.56 10.89
CA ALA A 271 6.05 -1.57 11.95
C ALA A 271 4.64 -1.83 12.50
N LEU A 272 3.88 -0.77 12.80
CA LEU A 272 2.48 -0.88 13.22
C LEU A 272 1.62 -1.62 12.19
N GLY A 273 1.92 -1.50 10.89
CA GLY A 273 1.27 -2.25 9.82
C GLY A 273 1.34 -3.76 10.02
N LEU A 274 2.52 -4.30 10.35
CA LEU A 274 2.67 -5.72 10.66
C LEU A 274 2.10 -6.07 12.04
N LEU A 275 2.28 -5.22 13.05
CA LEU A 275 1.93 -5.56 14.43
C LEU A 275 0.42 -5.46 14.75
N THR A 276 -0.34 -4.72 13.92
CA THR A 276 -1.79 -4.48 14.11
C THR A 276 -2.64 -4.85 12.89
N GLY A 277 -1.98 -5.14 11.76
CA GLY A 277 -2.63 -5.38 10.49
C GLY A 277 -3.36 -4.18 9.92
N ARG A 278 -3.26 -2.97 10.48
CA ARG A 278 -3.99 -1.79 9.98
C ARG A 278 -3.43 -1.30 8.64
N ARG A 279 -4.30 -0.70 7.81
CA ARG A 279 -3.90 -0.14 6.51
C ARG A 279 -3.05 1.11 6.74
N PRO A 280 -2.10 1.45 5.84
CA PRO A 280 -1.28 2.65 6.01
C PRO A 280 -2.11 3.93 6.24
N TYR A 281 -3.19 4.12 5.47
CA TYR A 281 -4.07 5.28 5.65
C TYR A 281 -4.78 5.30 7.02
N GLU A 282 -5.13 4.13 7.57
CA GLU A 282 -5.67 4.02 8.93
C GLU A 282 -4.59 4.40 9.96
N ILE A 283 -3.36 3.94 9.77
CA ILE A 283 -2.24 4.20 10.70
C ILE A 283 -1.84 5.69 10.69
N PHE A 284 -1.67 6.30 9.51
CA PHE A 284 -1.14 7.66 9.43
C PHE A 284 -2.21 8.75 9.52
N CYS A 285 -3.39 8.56 8.94
CA CYS A 285 -4.36 9.65 8.77
C CYS A 285 -5.51 9.60 9.77
N GLN A 286 -6.26 8.50 9.86
CA GLN A 286 -7.58 8.54 10.52
C GLN A 286 -7.77 7.62 11.73
N GLY A 287 -7.02 6.53 11.82
CA GLY A 287 -7.24 5.51 12.85
C GLY A 287 -6.84 6.00 14.25
N SER A 288 -7.53 5.50 15.26
CA SER A 288 -7.21 5.74 16.67
C SER A 288 -7.14 4.43 17.43
N VAL A 289 -6.28 4.38 18.44
CA VAL A 289 -6.05 3.20 19.26
C VAL A 289 -6.12 3.59 20.73
N ALA A 290 -6.88 2.80 21.49
CA ALA A 290 -6.99 2.94 22.94
C ALA A 290 -6.64 1.60 23.63
N PRO A 291 -6.18 1.63 24.89
CA PRO A 291 -6.03 0.43 25.68
C PRO A 291 -7.34 -0.34 25.80
N ALA A 292 -7.31 -1.66 25.62
CA ALA A 292 -8.48 -2.50 25.86
C ALA A 292 -8.62 -2.77 27.36
N PRO A 293 -9.78 -2.51 28.00
CA PRO A 293 -9.98 -2.82 29.41
C PRO A 293 -9.96 -4.34 29.61
N LEU A 294 -9.30 -4.80 30.67
CA LEU A 294 -9.33 -6.21 31.06
C LEU A 294 -10.71 -6.52 31.63
N VAL A 295 -11.49 -7.36 30.95
CA VAL A 295 -12.82 -7.78 31.42
C VAL A 295 -12.71 -9.15 32.09
N LEU A 296 -13.11 -9.23 33.35
CA LEU A 296 -13.22 -10.47 34.13
C LEU A 296 -14.69 -10.65 34.50
N GLU A 297 -15.30 -11.77 34.11
CA GLU A 297 -16.70 -12.11 34.42
C GLU A 297 -17.73 -11.02 34.04
N GLY A 298 -17.46 -10.30 32.95
CA GLY A 298 -18.34 -9.22 32.47
C GLY A 298 -18.15 -7.88 33.18
N VAL A 299 -17.24 -7.78 34.15
CA VAL A 299 -16.87 -6.54 34.83
C VAL A 299 -15.53 -6.05 34.32
N ALA A 300 -15.49 -4.79 33.88
CA ALA A 300 -14.23 -4.13 33.51
C ALA A 300 -13.37 -3.93 34.77
N GLY A 301 -12.23 -4.63 34.82
CA GLY A 301 -11.23 -4.47 35.86
C GLY A 301 -10.45 -3.17 35.73
N ARG A 302 -9.56 -2.90 36.70
CA ARG A 302 -8.67 -1.71 36.70
C ARG A 302 -7.44 -1.86 35.78
N GLY A 303 -7.29 -2.99 35.11
CA GLY A 303 -6.16 -3.30 34.23
C GLY A 303 -6.53 -3.21 32.75
N TYR A 304 -5.49 -3.24 31.90
CA TYR A 304 -5.65 -3.30 30.45
C TYR A 304 -5.16 -4.65 29.92
N GLU A 305 -5.74 -5.11 28.80
CA GLU A 305 -5.27 -6.32 28.13
C GLU A 305 -3.85 -6.13 27.55
N SER A 306 -3.02 -7.17 27.67
CA SER A 306 -1.62 -7.11 27.23
C SER A 306 -1.44 -7.28 25.71
N TRP A 307 -2.42 -7.85 25.01
CA TRP A 307 -2.30 -8.29 23.61
C TRP A 307 -3.45 -7.83 22.72
N ARG A 308 -4.29 -6.93 23.21
CA ARG A 308 -5.35 -6.31 22.43
C ARG A 308 -5.44 -4.82 22.71
N VAL A 309 -5.90 -4.11 21.69
CA VAL A 309 -6.22 -2.68 21.75
C VAL A 309 -7.58 -2.46 21.13
N ILE A 310 -8.26 -1.38 21.52
CA ILE A 310 -9.47 -0.93 20.85
C ILE A 310 -9.09 -0.02 19.69
N PHE A 311 -9.44 -0.41 18.48
CA PHE A 311 -9.19 0.36 17.26
C PHE A 311 -10.48 1.01 16.76
N SER A 312 -10.38 2.24 16.25
CA SER A 312 -11.46 2.96 15.58
C SER A 312 -10.94 3.68 14.33
N GLY A 313 -11.84 4.07 13.42
CA GLY A 313 -11.50 4.73 12.16
C GLY A 313 -11.17 3.75 11.03
N GLN A 314 -11.96 2.67 10.90
CA GLN A 314 -11.80 1.68 9.83
C GLN A 314 -12.06 2.32 8.46
N ALA A 315 -11.14 2.13 7.51
CA ALA A 315 -11.31 2.63 6.14
C ALA A 315 -12.14 1.64 5.28
N LYS A 316 -12.63 2.14 4.13
CA LYS A 316 -13.32 1.37 3.08
C LYS A 316 -14.65 0.70 3.48
N THR A 317 -15.30 1.13 4.54
CA THR A 317 -16.61 0.59 5.00
C THR A 317 -17.82 1.23 4.32
N ARG A 318 -17.66 2.43 3.74
CA ARG A 318 -18.72 3.21 3.03
C ARG A 318 -19.98 3.46 3.90
N GLY A 319 -19.85 3.46 5.22
CA GLY A 319 -20.98 3.66 6.14
C GLY A 319 -22.08 2.59 6.05
N ARG A 320 -21.78 1.38 5.58
CA ARG A 320 -22.78 0.30 5.49
C ARG A 320 -23.13 -0.23 6.87
N ASP A 321 -24.40 -0.56 7.08
CA ASP A 321 -24.86 -1.21 8.31
C ASP A 321 -24.08 -2.50 8.60
N GLY A 322 -23.69 -2.68 9.86
CA GLY A 322 -22.89 -3.82 10.32
C GLY A 322 -21.38 -3.72 10.01
N THR A 323 -20.91 -2.64 9.38
CA THR A 323 -19.48 -2.37 9.23
C THR A 323 -18.92 -1.54 10.37
N GLN A 324 -17.62 -1.68 10.66
CA GLN A 324 -16.93 -0.97 11.74
C GLN A 324 -16.60 0.50 11.40
N PHE A 325 -17.44 1.20 10.62
CA PHE A 325 -17.16 2.55 10.11
C PHE A 325 -16.90 3.54 11.25
N ASP A 326 -17.80 3.60 12.24
CA ASP A 326 -17.72 4.50 13.40
C ASP A 326 -17.68 3.74 14.74
N GLN A 327 -17.61 2.41 14.70
CA GLN A 327 -17.61 1.59 15.91
C GLN A 327 -16.17 1.19 16.29
N PRO A 328 -15.72 1.53 17.51
CA PRO A 328 -14.47 1.00 18.04
C PRO A 328 -14.61 -0.51 18.29
N PHE A 329 -13.60 -1.29 17.92
CA PHE A 329 -13.59 -2.74 18.10
C PHE A 329 -12.22 -3.25 18.56
N PRO A 330 -12.17 -4.34 19.33
CA PRO A 330 -10.92 -4.91 19.78
C PRO A 330 -10.17 -5.58 18.61
N ILE A 331 -8.86 -5.34 18.53
CA ILE A 331 -7.95 -6.03 17.63
C ILE A 331 -6.78 -6.64 18.41
N SER A 332 -6.32 -7.82 17.97
CA SER A 332 -5.12 -8.45 18.52
C SER A 332 -3.85 -7.74 18.07
N THR A 333 -2.82 -7.72 18.89
CA THR A 333 -1.52 -7.13 18.57
C THR A 333 -0.42 -8.19 18.64
N LEU A 334 0.56 -8.13 17.73
CA LEU A 334 1.70 -9.06 17.71
C LEU A 334 2.84 -8.65 18.67
N THR A 335 2.58 -7.67 19.51
CA THR A 335 3.45 -7.22 20.60
C THR A 335 2.59 -6.66 21.73
N HIS A 336 3.21 -6.21 22.83
CA HIS A 336 2.50 -5.65 23.96
C HIS A 336 1.64 -4.45 23.55
N ALA A 337 0.37 -4.45 23.97
CA ALA A 337 -0.60 -3.41 23.67
C ALA A 337 -0.10 -2.00 24.07
N LYS A 338 0.67 -1.90 25.15
CA LYS A 338 1.31 -0.65 25.60
C LYS A 338 2.25 -0.06 24.55
N ASP A 339 3.08 -0.90 23.91
CA ASP A 339 4.03 -0.46 22.88
C ASP A 339 3.28 0.06 21.65
N ILE A 340 2.16 -0.58 21.30
CA ILE A 340 1.28 -0.13 20.22
C ILE A 340 0.66 1.22 20.55
N VAL A 341 0.04 1.36 21.73
CA VAL A 341 -0.59 2.62 22.15
C VAL A 341 0.45 3.74 22.21
N PHE A 342 1.64 3.46 22.74
CA PHE A 342 2.72 4.43 22.81
C PHE A 342 3.18 4.90 21.42
N ALA A 343 3.53 3.96 20.53
CA ALA A 343 3.99 4.30 19.18
C ALA A 343 2.92 5.06 18.37
N TRP A 344 1.65 4.68 18.53
CA TRP A 344 0.53 5.38 17.89
C TRP A 344 0.34 6.78 18.45
N THR A 345 0.53 6.97 19.76
CA THR A 345 0.46 8.27 20.42
C THR A 345 1.59 9.18 19.95
N VAL A 346 2.82 8.66 19.86
CA VAL A 346 3.99 9.39 19.28
C VAL A 346 3.66 9.86 17.87
N LEU A 347 3.17 8.95 17.02
CA LEU A 347 2.73 9.29 15.66
C LEU A 347 1.71 10.42 15.66
N ARG A 348 0.69 10.35 16.52
CA ARG A 348 -0.39 11.35 16.56
C ARG A 348 0.07 12.70 17.10
N LEU A 349 0.99 12.74 18.06
CA LEU A 349 1.47 13.99 18.66
C LEU A 349 2.55 14.70 17.81
N SER A 350 3.23 13.97 16.92
CA SER A 350 4.27 14.54 16.06
C SER A 350 3.73 15.57 15.06
N ALA A 351 4.59 16.52 14.65
CA ALA A 351 4.23 17.56 13.68
C ALA A 351 3.77 16.96 12.34
N GLU A 352 4.52 15.98 11.81
CA GLU A 352 4.16 15.24 10.59
C GLU A 352 2.84 14.49 10.74
N GLY A 353 2.62 13.86 11.89
CA GLY A 353 1.37 13.19 12.22
C GLY A 353 0.16 14.11 12.15
N GLN A 354 0.27 15.34 12.66
CA GLN A 354 -0.79 16.34 12.60
C GLN A 354 -1.09 16.77 11.15
N VAL A 355 -0.09 16.79 10.27
CA VAL A 355 -0.27 17.03 8.83
C VAL A 355 -0.98 15.85 8.18
N TRP A 356 -0.49 14.62 8.39
CA TRP A 356 -1.09 13.41 7.80
C TRP A 356 -2.56 13.22 8.20
N ARG A 357 -2.96 13.61 9.42
CA ARG A 357 -4.35 13.54 9.86
C ARG A 357 -5.33 14.36 9.02
N LYS A 358 -4.86 15.40 8.35
CA LYS A 358 -5.67 16.29 7.52
C LYS A 358 -5.67 15.88 6.04
N MET A 359 -4.82 14.92 5.65
CA MET A 359 -4.69 14.50 4.27
C MET A 359 -5.86 13.63 3.82
N THR A 360 -6.32 13.89 2.61
CA THR A 360 -7.14 12.96 1.84
C THR A 360 -6.32 11.72 1.45
N ASN A 361 -7.00 10.65 1.05
CA ASN A 361 -6.33 9.43 0.57
C ASN A 361 -5.39 9.69 -0.61
N GLN A 362 -5.74 10.63 -1.50
CA GLN A 362 -4.93 10.96 -2.67
C GLN A 362 -3.68 11.78 -2.30
N GLU A 363 -3.80 12.72 -1.38
CA GLU A 363 -2.66 13.48 -0.85
C GLU A 363 -1.71 12.55 -0.12
N PHE A 364 -2.21 11.71 0.79
CA PHE A 364 -1.41 10.72 1.50
C PHE A 364 -0.71 9.73 0.55
N ALA A 365 -1.42 9.23 -0.47
CA ALA A 365 -0.82 8.33 -1.44
C ALA A 365 0.29 9.01 -2.25
N SER A 366 0.11 10.28 -2.62
CA SER A 366 1.13 11.06 -3.32
C SER A 366 2.31 11.38 -2.41
N ASP A 367 2.07 11.64 -1.12
CA ASP A 367 3.07 12.04 -0.14
C ASP A 367 3.98 10.87 0.27
N LEU A 368 3.40 9.73 0.66
CA LEU A 368 4.16 8.62 1.26
C LEU A 368 4.27 7.37 0.40
N LEU A 369 3.33 7.11 -0.53
CA LEU A 369 3.22 5.79 -1.17
C LEU A 369 3.67 5.74 -2.64
N ARG A 370 3.59 6.83 -3.40
CA ARG A 370 3.79 6.84 -4.86
C ARG A 370 5.11 7.47 -5.27
N VAL A 371 5.97 6.65 -5.89
CA VAL A 371 7.12 7.10 -6.68
C VAL A 371 6.65 7.77 -7.98
N PRO A 372 7.41 8.72 -8.57
CA PRO A 372 8.80 9.09 -8.26
C PRO A 372 8.97 10.18 -7.20
N ASN A 373 7.98 10.46 -6.34
CA ASN A 373 8.15 11.43 -5.26
C ASN A 373 9.30 10.99 -4.31
N PRO A 374 10.38 11.77 -4.16
CA PRO A 374 11.47 11.43 -3.24
C PRO A 374 11.01 11.40 -1.77
N ASN A 375 9.90 12.07 -1.43
CA ASN A 375 9.29 12.02 -0.11
C ASN A 375 8.44 10.76 0.13
N ALA A 376 8.17 9.95 -0.90
CA ALA A 376 7.45 8.69 -0.80
C ALA A 376 8.37 7.58 -0.27
N ILE A 377 8.80 7.74 0.99
CA ILE A 377 9.80 6.90 1.65
C ILE A 377 9.21 5.63 2.28
N TYR A 378 7.88 5.50 2.37
CA TYR A 378 7.24 4.34 3.00
C TYR A 378 7.58 3.00 2.31
N PRO A 379 7.59 2.87 0.96
CA PRO A 379 8.04 1.65 0.31
C PRO A 379 9.50 1.30 0.62
N ALA A 380 10.40 2.28 0.64
CA ALA A 380 11.82 2.08 0.92
C ALA A 380 12.06 1.64 2.38
N ILE A 381 11.42 2.31 3.34
CA ILE A 381 11.50 1.94 4.76
C ILE A 381 10.88 0.57 5.02
N ARG A 382 9.77 0.22 4.33
CA ARG A 382 9.20 -1.12 4.43
C ARG A 382 10.19 -2.18 3.92
N GLU A 383 10.86 -1.91 2.80
CA GLU A 383 11.89 -2.79 2.25
C GLU A 383 13.08 -2.94 3.20
N GLU A 384 13.54 -1.84 3.79
CA GLU A 384 14.60 -1.83 4.80
C GLU A 384 14.25 -2.72 6.01
N LEU A 385 13.02 -2.59 6.54
CA LEU A 385 12.59 -3.34 7.72
C LEU A 385 12.38 -4.84 7.45
N PHE A 386 11.79 -5.18 6.30
CA PHE A 386 11.26 -6.53 6.10
C PHE A 386 11.92 -7.29 4.95
N GLY A 387 12.56 -6.62 3.99
CA GLY A 387 13.05 -7.22 2.75
C GLY A 387 14.08 -8.33 2.95
N GLN A 388 14.86 -8.27 4.04
CA GLN A 388 15.82 -9.32 4.40
C GLN A 388 15.12 -10.66 4.70
N PHE A 389 13.98 -10.62 5.39
CA PHE A 389 13.27 -11.80 5.90
C PHE A 389 12.04 -12.17 5.05
N TRP A 390 11.65 -11.28 4.13
CA TRP A 390 10.47 -11.47 3.29
C TRP A 390 10.70 -12.56 2.22
N PRO A 391 9.70 -13.41 1.92
CA PRO A 391 9.79 -14.39 0.84
C PRO A 391 10.11 -13.73 -0.50
N LYS A 392 11.17 -14.20 -1.18
CA LYS A 392 11.60 -13.61 -2.45
C LYS A 392 10.93 -14.30 -3.64
N PRO A 393 10.43 -13.52 -4.62
CA PRO A 393 9.90 -14.09 -5.85
C PRO A 393 10.98 -14.86 -6.63
N SER A 394 10.58 -15.95 -7.26
CA SER A 394 11.41 -16.82 -8.12
C SER A 394 10.88 -16.80 -9.55
N LEU A 395 11.74 -17.05 -10.53
CA LEU A 395 11.34 -17.12 -11.95
C LEU A 395 10.30 -18.21 -12.24
N ASN A 396 10.24 -19.25 -11.39
CA ASN A 396 9.31 -20.36 -11.53
C ASN A 396 8.00 -20.17 -10.76
N ASP A 397 7.85 -19.06 -10.04
CA ASP A 397 6.61 -18.78 -9.32
C ASP A 397 5.47 -18.48 -10.29
N SER A 398 4.27 -18.95 -9.96
CA SER A 398 3.06 -18.52 -10.66
C SER A 398 2.88 -17.00 -10.53
N LYS A 399 1.99 -16.43 -11.35
CA LYS A 399 1.62 -15.00 -11.22
C LYS A 399 1.11 -14.65 -9.81
N ASN A 400 0.38 -15.57 -9.16
CA ASN A 400 -0.16 -15.34 -7.81
C ASN A 400 0.92 -15.47 -6.75
N ALA A 401 1.80 -16.46 -6.86
CA ALA A 401 2.95 -16.58 -5.97
C ALA A 401 3.88 -15.36 -6.09
N MET A 402 4.16 -14.90 -7.32
CA MET A 402 4.91 -13.66 -7.57
C MET A 402 4.25 -12.48 -6.85
N GLU A 403 2.96 -12.24 -7.06
CA GLU A 403 2.25 -11.10 -6.44
C GLU A 403 2.16 -11.22 -4.91
N GLY A 404 1.95 -12.42 -4.37
CA GLY A 404 1.95 -12.66 -2.93
C GLY A 404 3.33 -12.53 -2.27
N LYS A 405 4.41 -12.76 -3.02
CA LYS A 405 5.81 -12.56 -2.56
C LYS A 405 6.30 -11.13 -2.74
N ARG A 406 5.55 -10.24 -3.40
CA ARG A 406 5.89 -8.81 -3.41
C ARG A 406 5.70 -8.21 -2.01
N LEU A 407 6.71 -7.49 -1.53
CA LEU A 407 6.62 -6.78 -0.26
C LEU A 407 5.74 -5.53 -0.41
N THR A 408 4.44 -5.68 -0.20
CA THR A 408 3.44 -4.60 -0.24
C THR A 408 2.77 -4.44 1.13
N ALA A 409 2.22 -3.25 1.41
CA ALA A 409 1.48 -3.03 2.66
C ALA A 409 0.28 -3.99 2.82
N ASN A 410 -0.37 -4.36 1.72
CA ASN A 410 -1.50 -5.29 1.75
C ASN A 410 -1.03 -6.71 2.10
N ASN A 411 0.11 -7.13 1.56
CA ASN A 411 0.70 -8.43 1.86
C ASN A 411 1.24 -8.50 3.29
N VAL A 412 1.80 -7.41 3.84
CA VAL A 412 2.14 -7.31 5.27
C VAL A 412 0.88 -7.47 6.14
N ARG A 413 -0.25 -6.86 5.76
CA ARG A 413 -1.54 -7.05 6.44
C ARG A 413 -2.06 -8.49 6.36
N SER A 414 -1.89 -9.17 5.23
CA SER A 414 -2.19 -10.60 5.09
C SER A 414 -1.33 -11.46 6.02
N LEU A 415 -0.02 -11.16 6.14
CA LEU A 415 0.86 -11.87 7.07
C LEU A 415 0.44 -11.66 8.54
N TYR A 416 0.10 -10.43 8.92
CA TYR A 416 -0.49 -10.17 10.24
C TYR A 416 -1.70 -11.07 10.51
N ALA A 417 -2.62 -11.18 9.56
CA ALA A 417 -3.84 -11.96 9.75
C ALA A 417 -3.53 -13.45 9.97
N GLU A 418 -2.55 -13.98 9.24
CA GLU A 418 -2.07 -15.37 9.40
C GLU A 418 -1.43 -15.60 10.77
N ILE A 419 -0.57 -14.69 11.22
CA ILE A 419 0.06 -14.79 12.55
C ILE A 419 -1.01 -14.65 13.65
N ALA A 420 -1.91 -13.67 13.52
CA ALA A 420 -2.97 -13.46 14.48
C ALA A 420 -3.91 -14.67 14.59
N ASP A 421 -4.22 -15.32 13.46
CA ASP A 421 -5.01 -16.56 13.43
C ASP A 421 -4.34 -17.67 14.26
N ASN A 422 -3.03 -17.85 14.06
CA ASN A 422 -2.26 -18.89 14.73
C ASN A 422 -2.20 -18.72 16.26
N PHE A 423 -2.22 -17.48 16.77
CA PHE A 423 -2.05 -17.20 18.20
C PHE A 423 -3.34 -16.84 18.95
N PHE A 424 -4.29 -16.18 18.29
CA PHE A 424 -5.42 -15.56 18.99
C PHE A 424 -6.80 -16.07 18.56
N ARG A 425 -6.89 -16.92 17.53
CA ARG A 425 -8.20 -17.44 17.11
C ARG A 425 -8.80 -18.35 18.18
N PRO A 426 -10.01 -18.05 18.69
CA PRO A 426 -10.72 -18.98 19.57
C PRO A 426 -11.13 -20.22 18.78
N LYS A 427 -11.13 -21.39 19.44
CA LYS A 427 -11.52 -22.66 18.81
C LYS A 427 -12.95 -22.65 18.24
N SER A 428 -13.82 -21.80 18.78
CA SER A 428 -15.21 -21.63 18.35
C SER A 428 -15.37 -20.85 17.05
N LYS A 429 -14.34 -20.17 16.54
CA LYS A 429 -14.39 -19.41 15.28
C LYS A 429 -13.59 -20.10 14.19
N SER A 430 -14.12 -20.07 12.97
CA SER A 430 -13.38 -20.45 11.77
C SER A 430 -12.29 -19.42 11.47
N LYS A 431 -11.26 -19.82 10.70
CA LYS A 431 -10.20 -18.91 10.26
C LYS A 431 -10.76 -17.69 9.51
N ALA A 432 -11.73 -17.91 8.63
CA ALA A 432 -12.35 -16.84 7.85
C ALA A 432 -13.12 -15.84 8.73
N ALA A 433 -13.94 -16.33 9.66
CA ALA A 433 -14.67 -15.48 10.59
C ALA A 433 -13.71 -14.66 11.47
N PHE A 434 -12.67 -15.31 12.00
CA PHE A 434 -11.66 -14.62 12.80
C PHE A 434 -10.92 -13.54 12.00
N ILE A 435 -10.49 -13.84 10.77
CA ILE A 435 -9.82 -12.87 9.89
C ILE A 435 -10.77 -11.70 9.56
N ALA A 436 -12.05 -11.97 9.30
CA ALA A 436 -13.04 -10.92 9.07
C ALA A 436 -13.11 -9.98 10.28
N ASP A 437 -13.20 -10.52 11.49
CA ASP A 437 -13.28 -9.74 12.74
C ASP A 437 -12.05 -8.87 12.96
N VAL A 438 -10.87 -9.48 12.99
CA VAL A 438 -9.64 -8.75 13.31
C VAL A 438 -9.35 -7.70 12.25
N LEU A 439 -9.74 -7.92 10.99
CA LEU A 439 -9.57 -6.96 9.91
C LEU A 439 -10.69 -5.91 9.83
N GLY A 440 -11.74 -6.00 10.66
CA GLY A 440 -12.84 -5.04 10.72
C GLY A 440 -13.79 -5.14 9.53
N HIS A 441 -13.97 -6.35 8.99
CA HIS A 441 -15.06 -6.68 8.06
C HIS A 441 -16.28 -7.15 8.86
N THR A 442 -17.42 -7.34 8.18
CA THR A 442 -18.57 -7.95 8.83
C THR A 442 -18.32 -9.46 8.98
N GLU A 443 -18.83 -10.10 10.04
CA GLU A 443 -18.67 -11.55 10.25
C GLU A 443 -19.20 -12.39 9.06
N LYS A 444 -20.11 -11.82 8.27
CA LYS A 444 -20.69 -12.45 7.07
C LYS A 444 -19.85 -12.24 5.80
N ASP A 445 -18.86 -11.35 5.81
CA ASP A 445 -17.99 -11.02 4.67
C ASP A 445 -16.77 -11.97 4.59
N ILE A 446 -17.08 -13.26 4.43
CA ILE A 446 -16.11 -14.34 4.33
C ILE A 446 -15.29 -14.21 3.03
N GLU A 447 -15.91 -13.75 1.94
CA GLU A 447 -15.25 -13.61 0.63
C GLU A 447 -14.08 -12.61 0.69
N THR A 448 -14.25 -11.49 1.40
CA THR A 448 -13.16 -10.52 1.60
C THR A 448 -12.08 -11.08 2.53
N ALA A 449 -12.45 -11.86 3.55
CA ALA A 449 -11.49 -12.52 4.44
C ALA A 449 -10.61 -13.54 3.69
N SER A 450 -11.18 -14.30 2.76
CA SER A 450 -10.45 -15.28 1.94
C SER A 450 -9.30 -14.67 1.14
N ALA A 451 -9.44 -13.42 0.67
CA ALA A 451 -8.37 -12.73 -0.04
C ALA A 451 -7.12 -12.48 0.80
N TYR A 452 -7.23 -12.50 2.14
CA TYR A 452 -6.09 -12.33 3.04
C TYR A 452 -5.36 -13.63 3.38
N MET A 453 -5.96 -14.80 3.10
CA MET A 453 -5.36 -16.11 3.35
C MET A 453 -4.38 -16.47 2.22
N LYS A 454 -3.16 -15.94 2.34
CA LYS A 454 -2.08 -16.06 1.34
C LYS A 454 -0.91 -16.90 1.80
N TYR A 455 -0.76 -17.02 3.11
CA TYR A 455 0.48 -17.46 3.74
C TYR A 455 0.23 -18.68 4.61
N TYR A 456 1.31 -19.41 4.87
CA TYR A 456 1.38 -20.36 5.97
C TYR A 456 2.73 -20.20 6.68
N LEU A 457 2.77 -20.54 7.97
CA LEU A 457 3.93 -20.38 8.84
C LEU A 457 4.68 -21.73 8.98
N PRO A 458 5.86 -21.92 8.34
CA PRO A 458 6.52 -23.22 8.21
C PRO A 458 7.18 -23.78 9.48
N ASP A 459 7.41 -22.97 10.52
CA ASP A 459 8.09 -23.39 11.77
C ASP A 459 7.33 -24.44 12.59
N GLN A 460 6.24 -24.95 12.04
CA GLN A 460 5.68 -26.25 12.36
C GLN A 460 6.58 -27.36 11.74
N LYS A 461 7.81 -27.54 12.23
CA LYS A 461 8.66 -28.69 11.86
C LYS A 461 7.83 -29.98 11.89
N SER A 462 7.48 -30.52 10.72
CA SER A 462 6.74 -31.78 10.53
C SER A 462 5.38 -31.83 11.25
N ALA A 463 4.40 -32.50 10.64
CA ALA A 463 3.24 -32.97 11.39
C ALA A 463 3.73 -33.78 12.64
N GLY A 464 3.38 -33.35 13.86
CA GLY A 464 3.63 -34.12 15.09
C GLY A 464 4.77 -33.64 15.99
N PRO A 465 4.76 -32.38 16.48
CA PRO A 465 5.19 -32.15 17.87
C PRO A 465 4.41 -31.07 18.64
N GLY A 466 3.38 -30.45 18.04
CA GLY A 466 2.50 -29.47 18.68
C GLY A 466 1.69 -29.98 19.88
N LYS A 467 1.64 -31.30 20.10
CA LYS A 467 1.05 -31.93 21.30
C LYS A 467 1.91 -31.74 22.57
N ARG A 468 3.24 -31.59 22.46
CA ARG A 468 4.15 -31.62 23.62
C ARG A 468 4.25 -30.29 24.39
N VAL A 469 4.11 -29.14 23.72
CA VAL A 469 4.14 -27.82 24.39
C VAL A 469 2.83 -27.52 25.10
N LYS A 470 1.71 -27.92 24.49
CA LYS A 470 0.38 -27.82 25.12
C LYS A 470 0.31 -28.72 26.36
N GLY A 471 0.83 -29.94 26.28
CA GLY A 471 0.98 -30.84 27.44
C GLY A 471 1.82 -30.23 28.56
N ARG A 472 2.97 -29.61 28.25
CA ARG A 472 3.83 -28.96 29.27
C ARG A 472 3.21 -27.72 29.92
N LEU A 473 2.44 -26.92 29.16
CA LEU A 473 1.78 -25.73 29.69
C LEU A 473 0.54 -26.11 30.52
N SER A 474 -0.23 -27.10 30.06
CA SER A 474 -1.35 -27.67 30.82
C SER A 474 -0.88 -28.33 32.12
N HIS A 475 0.25 -29.04 32.12
CA HIS A 475 0.81 -29.65 33.34
C HIS A 475 1.30 -28.61 34.35
N LYS A 476 1.93 -27.52 33.89
CA LYS A 476 2.33 -26.39 34.76
C LYS A 476 1.14 -25.63 35.34
N ILE A 477 0.06 -25.48 34.57
CA ILE A 477 -1.17 -24.84 35.04
C ILE A 477 -1.88 -25.75 36.06
N ALA A 478 -1.92 -27.06 35.83
CA ALA A 478 -2.47 -28.02 36.78
C ALA A 478 -1.68 -28.04 38.11
N GLU A 479 -0.35 -28.08 38.06
CA GLU A 479 0.51 -27.98 39.27
C GLU A 479 0.30 -26.67 40.04
N GLN A 480 0.07 -25.55 39.33
CA GLN A 480 -0.20 -24.26 39.96
C GLN A 480 -1.62 -24.14 40.55
N LEU A 481 -2.57 -24.93 40.06
CA LEU A 481 -3.94 -24.99 40.59
C LEU A 481 -4.02 -25.93 41.80
N ASP A 482 -3.32 -27.07 41.76
CA ASP A 482 -3.17 -28.00 42.89
C ASP A 482 -2.42 -27.32 44.06
N ALA A 483 -1.37 -26.54 43.79
CA ALA A 483 -0.65 -25.76 44.80
C ALA A 483 -1.51 -24.65 45.45
N LYS A 484 -2.66 -24.31 44.87
CA LYS A 484 -3.61 -23.31 45.37
C LYS A 484 -4.89 -23.93 45.97
N GLY A 485 -4.98 -25.25 46.05
CA GLY A 485 -6.14 -25.95 46.63
C GLY A 485 -7.44 -25.78 45.85
N LEU A 486 -7.38 -25.47 44.55
CA LEU A 486 -8.56 -25.31 43.69
C LEU A 486 -8.83 -26.63 42.95
N PRO A 487 -10.04 -27.22 43.02
CA PRO A 487 -10.33 -28.48 42.37
C PRO A 487 -10.37 -28.34 40.84
N HIS A 488 -9.74 -29.28 40.13
CA HIS A 488 -9.90 -29.45 38.67
C HIS A 488 -10.29 -30.90 38.35
N GLU A 489 -11.42 -31.08 37.66
CA GLU A 489 -11.79 -32.37 37.06
C GLU A 489 -10.81 -32.76 35.96
N ARG A 490 -10.16 -33.91 36.09
CA ARG A 490 -9.30 -34.48 35.05
C ARG A 490 -10.18 -34.96 33.89
N PRO A 491 -9.83 -34.67 32.62
CA PRO A 491 -10.48 -35.33 31.50
C PRO A 491 -9.97 -36.77 31.43
N ASP A 492 -10.87 -37.73 31.60
CA ASP A 492 -10.60 -39.14 31.37
C ASP A 492 -10.12 -39.36 29.92
N HIS A 493 -8.90 -39.88 29.81
CA HIS A 493 -8.35 -40.44 28.58
C HIS A 493 -8.70 -41.92 28.55
N GLU A 494 -9.58 -42.33 27.62
CA GLU A 494 -9.61 -43.66 26.99
C GLU A 494 -10.85 -43.76 26.10
N ILE A 495 -10.70 -43.86 24.77
CA ILE A 495 -11.22 -44.97 23.97
C ILE A 495 -10.26 -45.15 22.78
N ALA A 496 -9.92 -46.42 22.58
CA ALA A 496 -8.86 -46.99 21.76
C ALA A 496 -9.07 -46.89 20.24
N GLU A 497 -7.96 -47.17 19.56
CA GLU A 497 -7.85 -47.62 18.16
C GLU A 497 -8.90 -48.70 17.82
N GLU A 498 -9.47 -48.65 16.61
CA GLU A 498 -9.47 -49.78 15.65
C GLU A 498 -10.07 -49.38 14.28
N ALA A 499 -9.42 -49.92 13.23
CA ALA A 499 -9.68 -49.89 11.78
C ALA A 499 -9.27 -48.64 10.97
#